data_AF-N0DMN4-F1
#
_entry.id   AF-N0DMN4-F1
#
_cell.length_a   1.000
_cell.length_b   1.000
_cell.length_c   1.000
_cell.angle_alpha   90.00
_cell.angle_beta   90.00
_cell.angle_gamma   90.00
#
_symmetry.space_group_name_H-M   'P 1'
#
loop_
_entity.id
_entity.type
_entity.pdbx_description
1 polymer ?
#
loop_
_entity_poly.entity_id
_entity_poly.type
_entity_poly.pdbx_seq_one_letter_code
_entity_poly.pdbx_strand_id
1 'polypeptide(L)'
;MIFVMNDFSSLIYIFYKMVVNMVSYYYFLVLSSVLFLFLIYRFPYCYSPYLFCVFLLVVVFVMFFSLFLCRLSIGVDSFFSSFIPVGTPIYICFLVCLAESVSYIIRPFVLILRPFINISLGCIGAVSVGNLCFYSMSWGVVMAVIFFYEVFVALVHWYIVTSILSFSVDH
;
A
#
# COMPACT_ATOMS: atom_id res chain seq x y z
N MET A 1 -9.27 26.84 -16.55
CA MET A 1 -8.45 25.63 -16.31
C MET A 1 -8.21 25.00 -17.67
N ILE A 2 -6.99 25.12 -18.20
CA ILE A 2 -6.69 24.73 -19.59
C ILE A 2 -6.84 23.21 -19.71
N PHE A 3 -7.88 22.78 -20.42
CA PHE A 3 -8.07 21.41 -20.89
C PHE A 3 -7.12 21.19 -22.08
N VAL A 4 -5.89 20.76 -21.81
CA VAL A 4 -5.11 20.07 -22.83
C VAL A 4 -5.58 18.62 -22.81
N MET A 5 -6.61 18.31 -23.61
CA MET A 5 -6.83 16.94 -24.05
C MET A 5 -5.68 16.59 -24.98
N ASN A 6 -4.72 15.83 -24.46
CA ASN A 6 -3.75 15.14 -25.29
C ASN A 6 -4.38 13.77 -25.59
N ASP A 7 -4.64 13.46 -26.85
CA ASP A 7 -5.27 12.22 -27.33
C ASP A 7 -4.42 10.95 -27.07
N PHE A 8 -3.32 11.09 -26.32
CA PHE A 8 -2.60 10.02 -25.64
C PHE A 8 -2.97 9.98 -24.15
N SER A 9 -4.27 9.94 -23.82
CA SER A 9 -4.68 9.59 -22.46
C SER A 9 -4.32 8.12 -22.25
N SER A 10 -3.12 7.87 -21.74
CA SER A 10 -2.69 6.54 -21.34
C SER A 10 -3.78 5.89 -20.50
N LEU A 11 -4.02 4.59 -20.65
CA LEU A 11 -4.96 3.84 -19.80
C LEU A 11 -4.72 4.13 -18.31
N ILE A 12 -3.46 4.41 -17.96
CA ILE A 12 -2.95 4.89 -16.67
C ILE A 12 -3.64 6.19 -16.21
N TYR A 13 -3.86 7.19 -17.09
CA TYR A 13 -4.55 8.45 -16.77
C TYR A 13 -6.07 8.25 -16.54
N ILE A 14 -6.72 7.37 -17.30
CA ILE A 14 -8.13 7.05 -17.10
C ILE A 14 -8.33 6.26 -15.80
N PHE A 15 -7.45 5.29 -15.53
CA PHE A 15 -7.45 4.53 -14.28
C PHE A 15 -7.19 5.44 -13.07
N TYR A 16 -6.25 6.38 -13.20
CA TYR A 16 -5.98 7.42 -12.21
C TYR A 16 -7.23 8.25 -11.87
N LYS A 17 -7.96 8.72 -12.89
CA LYS A 17 -9.15 9.55 -12.73
C LYS A 17 -10.34 8.79 -12.14
N MET A 18 -10.47 7.49 -12.45
CA MET A 18 -11.57 6.64 -11.97
C MET A 18 -11.34 6.10 -10.56
N VAL A 19 -10.11 5.71 -10.21
CA VAL A 19 -9.84 4.90 -9.00
C VAL A 19 -9.21 5.71 -7.87
N VAL A 20 -8.28 6.63 -8.18
CA VAL A 20 -7.42 7.21 -7.14
C VAL A 20 -7.75 8.67 -6.86
N ASN A 21 -7.94 9.51 -7.87
CA ASN A 21 -8.36 10.94 -7.86
C ASN A 21 -7.92 11.89 -6.70
N MET A 22 -7.06 11.45 -5.78
CA MET A 22 -6.71 12.08 -4.51
C MET A 22 -5.19 12.29 -4.38
N VAL A 23 -4.38 11.60 -5.20
CA VAL A 23 -2.90 11.58 -5.09
C VAL A 23 -2.29 12.11 -6.37
N SER A 24 -1.15 12.79 -6.32
CA SER A 24 -0.51 13.34 -7.54
C SER A 24 0.04 12.25 -8.48
N TYR A 25 0.13 12.58 -9.78
CA TYR A 25 0.47 11.65 -10.87
C TYR A 25 1.79 10.89 -10.67
N TYR A 26 2.82 11.52 -10.09
CA TYR A 26 4.12 10.89 -9.85
C TYR A 26 4.05 9.77 -8.80
N TYR A 27 3.30 9.96 -7.72
CA TYR A 27 3.11 8.94 -6.68
C TYR A 27 2.26 7.78 -7.22
N PHE A 28 1.29 8.07 -8.09
CA PHE A 28 0.50 7.02 -8.74
C PHE A 28 1.36 6.08 -9.61
N LEU A 29 2.36 6.60 -10.31
CA LEU A 29 3.27 5.78 -11.13
C LEU A 29 4.08 4.82 -10.25
N VAL A 30 4.62 5.31 -9.13
CA VAL A 30 5.35 4.46 -8.17
C VAL A 30 4.42 3.46 -7.48
N LEU A 31 3.21 3.85 -7.11
CA LEU A 31 2.21 2.93 -6.55
C LEU A 31 1.79 1.86 -7.57
N SER A 32 1.70 2.21 -8.86
CA SER A 32 1.39 1.26 -9.93
C SER A 32 2.52 0.25 -10.14
N SER A 33 3.79 0.66 -9.97
CA SER A 33 4.92 -0.29 -10.03
C SER A 33 4.92 -1.26 -8.84
N VAL A 34 4.49 -0.82 -7.65
CA VAL A 34 4.26 -1.72 -6.49
C VAL A 34 3.15 -2.74 -6.78
N LEU A 35 2.03 -2.32 -7.39
CA LEU A 35 0.96 -3.24 -7.80
C LEU A 35 1.47 -4.27 -8.82
N PHE A 36 2.22 -3.81 -9.82
CA PHE A 36 2.76 -4.68 -10.85
C PHE A 36 3.70 -5.74 -10.25
N LEU A 37 4.54 -5.34 -9.30
CA LEU A 37 5.41 -6.25 -8.55
C LEU A 37 4.62 -7.27 -7.72
N PHE A 38 3.53 -6.86 -7.05
CA PHE A 38 2.64 -7.81 -6.35
C PHE A 38 2.03 -8.85 -7.28
N LEU A 39 1.69 -8.47 -8.52
CA LEU A 39 1.16 -9.40 -9.52
C LEU A 39 2.26 -10.32 -10.07
N ILE A 40 3.47 -9.80 -10.32
CA ILE A 40 4.59 -10.63 -10.81
C ILE A 40 4.98 -11.71 -9.80
N TYR A 41 4.98 -11.39 -8.50
CA TYR A 41 5.32 -12.35 -7.46
C TYR A 41 4.37 -13.56 -7.36
N ARG A 42 3.26 -13.56 -8.12
CA ARG A 42 2.34 -14.70 -8.26
C ARG A 42 2.72 -15.65 -9.39
N PHE A 43 3.61 -15.27 -10.31
CA PHE A 43 4.12 -16.24 -11.27
C PHE A 43 4.97 -17.29 -10.56
N PRO A 44 4.82 -18.57 -10.94
CA PRO A 44 5.55 -19.65 -10.30
C PRO A 44 7.06 -19.42 -10.42
N TYR A 45 7.79 -19.80 -9.37
CA TYR A 45 9.26 -19.67 -9.24
C TYR A 45 9.84 -18.25 -9.16
N CYS A 46 9.02 -17.20 -9.24
CA CYS A 46 9.51 -15.82 -9.11
C CYS A 46 9.64 -15.35 -7.64
N TYR A 47 9.12 -16.10 -6.67
CA TYR A 47 9.03 -15.65 -5.28
C TYR A 47 10.35 -15.79 -4.52
N SER A 48 10.87 -14.65 -4.05
CA SER A 48 11.98 -14.57 -3.09
C SER A 48 11.58 -13.62 -1.94
N PRO A 49 11.45 -14.13 -0.70
CA PRO A 49 10.96 -13.34 0.44
C PRO A 49 11.91 -12.18 0.81
N TYR A 50 13.22 -12.37 0.64
CA TYR A 50 14.21 -11.35 0.95
C TYR A 50 14.11 -10.15 -0.01
N LEU A 51 14.10 -10.41 -1.33
CA LEU A 51 13.98 -9.36 -2.34
C LEU A 51 12.67 -8.59 -2.20
N PHE A 52 11.59 -9.30 -1.87
CA PHE A 52 10.28 -8.69 -1.66
C PHE A 52 10.26 -7.73 -0.46
N CYS A 53 10.83 -8.15 0.67
CA CYS A 53 10.93 -7.30 1.87
C CYS A 53 11.80 -6.06 1.62
N VAL A 54 12.98 -6.25 1.00
CA VAL A 54 13.88 -5.13 0.68
C VAL A 54 13.22 -4.15 -0.28
N PHE A 55 12.54 -4.63 -1.32
CA PHE A 55 11.82 -3.76 -2.25
C PHE A 55 10.72 -2.95 -1.55
N LEU A 56 9.89 -3.61 -0.73
CA LEU A 56 8.85 -2.93 0.03
C LEU A 56 9.42 -1.88 0.98
N LEU A 57 10.49 -2.21 1.69
CA LEU A 57 11.15 -1.27 2.59
C LEU A 57 11.67 -0.08 1.79
N VAL A 58 12.46 -0.28 0.74
CA VAL A 58 13.02 0.82 -0.04
C VAL A 58 11.92 1.69 -0.66
N VAL A 59 10.94 1.11 -1.33
CA VAL A 59 9.95 1.90 -2.09
C VAL A 59 8.95 2.56 -1.15
N VAL A 60 8.32 1.81 -0.24
CA VAL A 60 7.27 2.35 0.65
C VAL A 60 7.85 3.29 1.70
N PHE A 61 9.01 2.95 2.28
CA PHE A 61 9.66 3.81 3.28
C PHE A 61 10.14 5.12 2.65
N VAL A 62 10.77 5.08 1.47
CA VAL A 62 11.22 6.31 0.81
C VAL A 62 10.05 7.21 0.43
N MET A 63 8.92 6.65 -0.04
CA MET A 63 7.71 7.43 -0.31
C MET A 63 7.12 8.08 0.94
N PHE A 64 7.08 7.35 2.06
CA PHE A 64 6.60 7.91 3.32
C PHE A 64 7.55 9.00 3.84
N PHE A 65 8.85 8.75 3.76
CA PHE A 65 9.88 9.69 4.21
C PHE A 65 9.90 10.97 3.36
N SER A 66 9.70 10.88 2.04
CA SER A 66 9.62 12.06 1.19
C SER A 66 8.41 12.93 1.52
N LEU A 67 7.24 12.33 1.80
CA LEU A 67 6.05 13.07 2.24
C LEU A 67 6.28 13.76 3.59
N PHE A 68 6.89 13.05 4.55
CA PHE A 68 7.23 13.59 5.85
C PHE A 68 8.17 14.80 5.75
N LEU A 69 9.24 14.71 4.94
CA LEU A 69 10.18 15.81 4.74
C LEU A 69 9.53 17.01 4.03
N CYS A 70 8.69 16.78 3.03
CA CYS A 70 7.96 17.86 2.35
C CYS A 70 7.00 18.60 3.29
N ARG A 71 6.41 17.93 4.28
CA ARG A 71 5.53 18.59 5.26
C ARG A 71 6.32 19.39 6.28
N LEU A 72 7.42 18.84 6.80
CA LEU A 72 8.31 19.55 7.71
C LEU A 72 8.87 20.84 7.09
N SER A 73 9.10 20.87 5.77
CA SER A 73 9.60 22.06 5.08
C SER A 73 8.55 23.14 4.84
N ILE A 74 7.26 22.81 4.78
CA ILE A 74 6.17 23.78 4.59
C ILE A 74 5.86 24.52 5.90
N GLY A 75 5.97 23.85 7.04
CA GLY A 75 5.81 24.47 8.35
C GLY A 75 5.75 23.47 9.48
N VAL A 76 6.56 23.69 10.51
CA VAL A 76 6.59 22.84 11.71
C VAL A 76 5.34 23.07 12.56
N ASP A 77 4.86 24.32 12.64
CA ASP A 77 3.69 24.69 13.45
C ASP A 77 2.40 24.10 12.88
N SER A 78 2.24 24.11 11.56
CA SER A 78 1.07 23.51 10.90
C SER A 78 1.06 21.99 11.04
N PHE A 79 2.23 21.35 11.00
CA PHE A 79 2.39 19.91 11.21
C PHE A 79 2.00 19.46 12.63
N PHE A 80 2.39 20.19 13.67
CA PHE A 80 1.95 19.85 15.03
C PHE A 80 0.47 20.19 15.26
N SER A 81 -0.07 21.21 14.60
CA SER A 81 -1.49 21.56 14.71
C SER A 81 -2.43 20.53 14.08
N SER A 82 -1.99 19.81 13.04
CA SER A 82 -2.81 18.80 12.36
C SER A 82 -3.00 17.51 13.16
N PHE A 83 -2.18 17.27 14.19
CA PHE A 83 -2.36 16.14 15.11
C PHE A 83 -3.48 16.32 16.12
N ILE A 84 -4.04 17.53 16.24
CA ILE A 84 -5.10 17.82 17.20
C ILE A 84 -6.43 17.88 16.45
N PRO A 85 -7.32 16.88 16.62
CA PRO A 85 -8.64 16.94 15.98
C PRO A 85 -9.45 18.10 16.54
N VAL A 86 -10.17 18.79 15.64
CA VAL A 86 -11.04 19.91 16.00
C VAL A 86 -12.15 19.46 16.96
N GLY A 87 -12.38 20.23 18.02
CA GLY A 87 -13.39 19.92 19.04
C GLY A 87 -12.92 19.01 20.18
N THR A 88 -11.62 18.73 20.30
CA THR A 88 -11.09 18.00 21.46
C THR A 88 -11.09 18.86 22.73
N PRO A 89 -11.59 18.35 23.87
CA PRO A 89 -11.50 19.06 25.15
C PRO A 89 -10.03 19.19 25.58
N ILE A 90 -9.67 20.37 26.12
CA ILE A 90 -8.29 20.76 26.45
C ILE A 90 -7.59 19.73 27.36
N TYR A 91 -8.34 19.12 28.29
CA TYR A 91 -7.80 18.15 29.25
C TYR A 91 -7.24 16.87 28.62
N ILE A 92 -7.76 16.45 27.45
CA ILE A 92 -7.36 15.19 26.79
C ILE A 92 -6.47 15.46 25.56
N CYS A 93 -6.38 16.71 25.13
CA CYS A 93 -5.67 17.14 23.92
C CYS A 93 -4.21 16.66 23.87
N PHE A 94 -3.45 16.80 24.98
CA PHE A 94 -2.05 16.37 25.03
C PHE A 94 -1.89 14.85 24.80
N LEU A 95 -2.78 14.04 25.36
CA LEU A 95 -2.74 12.59 25.20
C LEU A 95 -3.12 12.17 23.77
N VAL A 96 -4.11 12.82 23.17
CA VAL A 96 -4.51 12.56 21.77
C VAL A 96 -3.39 12.93 20.79
N CYS A 97 -2.72 14.06 20.99
CA CYS A 97 -1.57 14.46 20.17
C CYS A 97 -0.41 13.44 20.26
N LEU A 98 -0.12 12.93 21.46
CA LEU A 98 0.84 11.84 21.63
C LEU A 98 0.39 10.55 20.94
N ALA A 99 -0.89 10.19 21.02
CA ALA A 99 -1.41 9.00 20.37
C ALA A 99 -1.35 9.09 18.83
N GLU A 100 -1.68 10.25 18.26
CA GLU A 100 -1.63 10.47 16.81
C GLU A 100 -0.19 10.50 16.30
N SER A 101 0.74 11.15 17.02
CA SER A 101 2.17 11.14 16.65
C SER A 101 2.78 9.74 16.67
N VAL A 102 2.48 8.92 17.69
CA VAL A 102 2.90 7.51 17.74
C VAL A 102 2.28 6.71 16.59
N SER A 103 0.99 6.91 16.32
CA SER A 103 0.28 6.23 15.22
C SER A 103 0.85 6.61 13.85
N TYR A 104 1.25 7.87 13.67
CA TYR A 104 1.91 8.35 12.47
C TYR A 104 3.27 7.67 12.24
N ILE A 105 4.08 7.48 13.29
CA ILE A 105 5.38 6.80 13.21
C ILE A 105 5.22 5.30 12.92
N ILE A 106 4.21 4.64 13.48
CA ILE A 106 3.99 3.20 13.32
C ILE A 106 3.43 2.85 11.93
N ARG A 107 2.68 3.77 11.31
CA ARG A 107 2.03 3.62 10.00
C ARG A 107 2.91 3.01 8.90
N PRO A 108 4.13 3.51 8.59
CA PRO A 108 4.99 2.93 7.55
C PRO A 108 5.38 1.47 7.83
N PHE A 109 5.59 1.09 9.08
CA PHE A 109 5.94 -0.28 9.44
C PHE A 109 4.77 -1.24 9.22
N VAL A 110 3.56 -0.84 9.66
CA VAL A 110 2.34 -1.64 9.47
C VAL A 110 1.99 -1.78 7.98
N LEU A 111 2.25 -0.74 7.19
CA LEU A 111 2.07 -0.72 5.73
C LEU A 111 2.97 -1.72 5.01
N ILE A 112 4.20 -1.92 5.46
CA ILE A 112 5.16 -2.87 4.87
C ILE A 112 4.85 -4.29 5.33
N LEU A 113 4.59 -4.45 6.63
CA LEU A 113 4.43 -5.77 7.25
C LEU A 113 3.15 -6.49 6.79
N ARG A 114 2.05 -5.76 6.54
CA ARG A 114 0.78 -6.36 6.04
C ARG A 114 0.94 -7.11 4.70
N PRO A 115 1.35 -6.48 3.59
CA PRO A 115 1.52 -7.17 2.32
C PRO A 115 2.63 -8.22 2.39
N PHE A 116 3.68 -7.99 3.18
CA PHE A 116 4.75 -8.97 3.41
C PHE A 116 4.22 -10.29 3.96
N ILE A 117 3.49 -10.25 5.08
CA ILE A 117 2.93 -11.46 5.70
C ILE A 117 1.90 -12.12 4.79
N ASN A 118 0.99 -11.34 4.19
CA ASN A 118 -0.10 -11.92 3.42
C ASN A 118 0.35 -12.55 2.09
N ILE A 119 1.33 -11.95 1.40
CA ILE A 119 1.87 -12.53 0.16
C ILE A 119 2.75 -13.75 0.49
N SER A 120 3.58 -13.67 1.54
CA SER A 120 4.46 -14.78 1.95
C SER A 120 3.68 -16.01 2.41
N LEU A 121 2.69 -15.85 3.29
CA LEU A 121 1.82 -16.94 3.73
C LEU A 121 1.02 -17.54 2.58
N GLY A 122 0.57 -16.70 1.64
CA GLY A 122 -0.09 -17.16 0.42
C GLY A 122 0.81 -18.12 -0.37
N CYS A 123 2.02 -17.70 -0.73
CA CYS A 123 2.94 -18.54 -1.50
C CYS A 123 3.28 -19.88 -0.78
N ILE A 124 3.48 -19.85 0.54
CA ILE A 124 3.71 -21.08 1.32
C ILE A 124 2.47 -21.98 1.33
N GLY A 125 1.28 -21.38 1.45
CA GLY A 125 0.00 -22.08 1.34
C GLY A 125 -0.18 -22.73 -0.03
N ALA A 126 0.06 -21.99 -1.11
CA ALA A 126 -0.04 -22.49 -2.48
C ALA A 126 0.95 -23.64 -2.75
N VAL A 127 2.19 -23.58 -2.24
CA VAL A 127 3.16 -24.67 -2.36
C VAL A 127 2.70 -25.93 -1.60
N SER A 128 2.19 -25.76 -0.38
CA SER A 128 1.72 -26.92 0.41
C SER A 128 0.50 -27.60 -0.20
N VAL A 129 -0.48 -26.83 -0.71
CA VAL A 129 -1.64 -27.38 -1.42
C VAL A 129 -1.26 -27.93 -2.80
N GLY A 130 -0.28 -27.31 -3.48
CA GLY A 130 0.30 -27.83 -4.72
C GLY A 130 0.89 -29.22 -4.54
N ASN A 131 1.59 -29.46 -3.42
CA ASN A 131 2.11 -30.78 -3.08
C ASN A 131 1.01 -31.82 -2.87
N LEU A 132 -0.13 -31.43 -2.27
CA LEU A 132 -1.29 -32.32 -2.08
C LEU A 132 -2.02 -32.63 -3.41
N CYS A 133 -1.95 -31.72 -4.37
CA CYS A 133 -2.53 -31.93 -5.71
C CYS A 133 -1.84 -33.06 -6.48
N PHE A 134 -0.55 -33.33 -6.22
CA PHE A 134 0.13 -34.50 -6.80
C PHE A 134 -0.44 -35.83 -6.26
N TYR A 135 -1.00 -35.82 -5.04
CA TYR A 135 -1.60 -37.03 -4.45
C TYR A 135 -3.05 -37.22 -4.89
N SER A 136 -3.83 -36.15 -5.03
CA SER A 136 -5.20 -36.23 -5.54
C SER A 136 -5.60 -34.98 -6.32
N MET A 137 -6.13 -35.20 -7.53
CA MET A 137 -6.52 -34.14 -8.46
C MET A 137 -7.68 -33.27 -7.93
N SER A 138 -8.44 -33.76 -6.94
CA SER A 138 -9.51 -33.01 -6.27
C SER A 138 -9.01 -31.74 -5.56
N TRP A 139 -7.75 -31.70 -5.10
CA TRP A 139 -7.16 -30.48 -4.51
C TRP A 139 -6.87 -29.39 -5.54
N GLY A 140 -6.96 -29.68 -6.84
CA GLY A 140 -6.82 -28.68 -7.90
C GLY A 140 -7.88 -27.56 -7.82
N VAL A 141 -9.10 -27.88 -7.35
CA VAL A 141 -10.15 -26.87 -7.13
C VAL A 141 -9.76 -25.91 -6.00
N VAL A 142 -9.15 -26.43 -4.93
CA VAL A 142 -8.68 -25.63 -3.79
C VAL A 142 -7.55 -24.70 -4.22
N MET A 143 -6.64 -25.16 -5.09
CA MET A 143 -5.60 -24.32 -5.70
C MET A 143 -6.18 -23.14 -6.49
N ALA A 144 -7.22 -23.39 -7.28
CA ALA A 144 -7.88 -22.32 -8.05
C ALA A 144 -8.52 -21.26 -7.12
N VAL A 145 -9.18 -21.70 -6.03
CA VAL A 145 -9.76 -20.78 -5.04
C VAL A 145 -8.68 -19.95 -4.33
N ILE A 146 -7.57 -20.57 -3.93
CA ILE A 146 -6.44 -19.86 -3.31
C ILE A 146 -5.87 -18.81 -4.27
N PHE A 147 -5.72 -19.13 -5.56
CA PHE A 147 -5.22 -18.18 -6.55
C PHE A 147 -6.11 -16.92 -6.66
N PHE A 148 -7.43 -17.08 -6.79
CA PHE A 148 -8.35 -15.94 -6.84
C PHE A 148 -8.35 -15.14 -5.53
N TYR A 149 -8.31 -15.82 -4.39
CA TYR A 149 -8.21 -15.17 -3.08
C TYR A 149 -6.93 -14.34 -2.98
N GLU A 150 -5.79 -14.86 -3.42
CA GLU A 150 -4.51 -14.16 -3.37
C GLU A 150 -4.44 -12.94 -4.27
N VAL A 151 -5.01 -13.00 -5.48
CA VAL A 151 -5.13 -11.84 -6.38
C VAL A 151 -6.01 -10.76 -5.75
N PHE A 152 -7.14 -11.16 -5.16
CA PHE A 152 -8.02 -10.24 -4.43
C PHE A 152 -7.28 -9.57 -3.26
N VAL A 153 -6.58 -10.34 -2.44
CA VAL A 153 -5.79 -9.82 -1.32
C VAL A 153 -4.73 -8.82 -1.80
N ALA A 154 -4.05 -9.08 -2.92
CA ALA A 154 -3.06 -8.16 -3.48
C ALA A 154 -3.69 -6.82 -3.91
N LEU A 155 -4.84 -6.85 -4.58
CA LEU A 155 -5.58 -5.65 -4.98
C LEU A 155 -6.05 -4.84 -3.77
N VAL A 156 -6.60 -5.51 -2.75
CA VAL A 156 -7.03 -4.86 -1.50
C VAL A 156 -5.84 -4.22 -0.77
N HIS A 157 -4.70 -4.90 -0.70
CA HIS A 157 -3.52 -4.33 -0.05
C HIS A 157 -2.98 -3.12 -0.79
N TRP A 158 -2.91 -3.18 -2.11
CA TRP A 158 -2.54 -2.02 -2.90
C TRP A 158 -3.47 -0.84 -2.63
N TYR A 159 -4.79 -1.08 -2.61
CA TYR A 159 -5.77 -0.06 -2.27
C TYR A 159 -5.55 0.53 -0.86
N ILE A 160 -5.38 -0.30 0.16
CA ILE A 160 -5.12 0.14 1.55
C ILE A 160 -3.83 0.98 1.62
N VAL A 161 -2.76 0.57 0.94
CA VAL A 161 -1.51 1.33 0.91
C VAL A 161 -1.74 2.70 0.28
N THR A 162 -2.47 2.77 -0.84
CA THR A 162 -2.77 4.03 -1.52
C THR A 162 -3.62 4.97 -0.63
N SER A 163 -4.63 4.43 0.08
CA SER A 163 -5.54 5.22 0.92
C SER A 163 -4.89 5.73 2.21
N ILE A 164 -3.98 4.94 2.80
CA ILE A 164 -3.25 5.38 4.00
C ILE A 164 -2.22 6.45 3.63
N LEU A 165 -1.60 6.32 2.46
CA LEU A 165 -0.64 7.31 1.95
C LEU A 165 -1.33 8.62 1.57
N SER A 166 -2.56 8.57 1.02
CA SER A 166 -3.37 9.78 0.83
C SER A 166 -3.79 10.41 2.16
N PHE A 167 -4.18 9.61 3.16
CA PHE A 167 -4.48 10.14 4.50
C PHE A 167 -3.28 10.85 5.14
N SER A 168 -2.05 10.33 4.95
CA SER A 168 -0.84 11.01 5.46
C SER A 168 -0.50 12.32 4.75
N VAL A 169 -1.20 12.67 3.66
CA VAL A 169 -1.09 14.00 3.05
C VAL A 169 -2.01 15.00 3.76
N ASP A 170 -3.17 14.55 4.22
CA ASP A 170 -4.21 15.39 4.82
C ASP A 170 -3.99 15.67 6.32
N HIS A 171 -3.33 14.76 7.05
CA HIS A 171 -2.81 14.97 8.41
C HIS A 171 -1.35 15.44 8.36
#